data_AF-A0A392MIJ3-F1
#
_entry.id   AF-A0A392MIJ3-F1
#
_cell.length_a   1.000
_cell.length_b   1.000
_cell.length_c   1.000
_cell.angle_alpha   90.00
_cell.angle_beta   90.00
_cell.angle_gamma   90.00
#
_symmetry.space_group_name_H-M   'P 1'
#
loop_
_entity.id
_entity.type
_entity.pdbx_description
1 polymer ?
#
loop_
_entity_poly.entity_id
_entity_poly.type
_entity_poly.pdbx_seq_one_letter_code
_entity_poly.pdbx_strand_id
1 'polypeptide(L)'
;MDRLAAPIDKDEVRRAVFNMNPWKAAGPDGYPAGFYQKSWEIVGETVCDFVVNAWSRPSIIEEVNQTDICLIPKVAQPEYIMQFPPISLCNTNYKILSKVIVERLKEGIARLVSPYQTGFVPGRNIHANIIVASEMVHTMRRMKGGRGAFALKVDLTKAYDKLSWEFIWRTLMEIKFPEALINVVMHAVTSVVTNVKWNGARSEYFRPHRGRQTAWLEFR
;
A
#
# COMPACT_ATOMS: atom_id res chain seq x y z
N MET A 1 -3.67 -2.64 20.47
CA MET A 1 -4.24 -1.49 19.74
C MET A 1 -3.58 -0.20 20.19
N ASP A 2 -3.19 -0.08 21.46
CA ASP A 2 -2.59 1.12 22.05
C ASP A 2 -1.34 1.63 21.31
N ARG A 3 -0.48 0.72 20.80
CA ARG A 3 0.67 1.09 19.95
C ARG A 3 0.28 1.86 18.68
N LEU A 4 -0.90 1.61 18.12
CA LEU A 4 -1.38 2.32 16.93
C LEU A 4 -1.73 3.78 17.23
N ALA A 5 -1.93 4.15 18.51
CA ALA A 5 -2.19 5.52 18.94
C ALA A 5 -0.94 6.20 19.51
N ALA A 6 0.10 5.43 19.84
CA ALA A 6 1.30 5.94 20.49
C ALA A 6 2.04 6.95 19.60
N PRO A 7 2.79 7.91 20.18
CA PRO A 7 3.68 8.79 19.42
C PRO A 7 4.65 8.01 18.54
N ILE A 8 5.07 8.61 17.42
CA ILE A 8 6.09 8.03 16.55
C ILE A 8 7.45 8.06 17.25
N ASP A 9 8.16 6.94 17.19
CA ASP A 9 9.53 6.81 17.68
C ASP A 9 10.53 6.99 16.52
N LYS A 10 11.64 7.70 16.74
CA LYS A 10 12.67 7.89 15.70
C LYS A 10 13.30 6.57 15.28
N ASP A 11 13.40 5.60 16.19
CA ASP A 11 13.96 4.30 15.88
C ASP A 11 13.07 3.47 14.94
N GLU A 12 11.74 3.59 15.02
CA GLU A 12 10.86 2.92 14.04
C GLU A 12 10.95 3.58 12.66
N VAL A 13 11.16 4.88 12.58
CA VAL A 13 11.42 5.58 11.31
C VAL A 13 12.73 5.09 10.71
N ARG A 14 13.80 5.04 11.51
CA ARG A 14 15.10 4.51 11.06
C ARG A 14 14.96 3.07 10.57
N ARG A 15 14.34 2.18 11.36
CA ARG A 15 14.10 0.78 10.93
C ARG A 15 13.31 0.72 9.63
N ALA A 16 12.26 1.54 9.47
CA ALA A 16 11.49 1.58 8.24
C ALA A 16 12.39 1.91 7.04
N VAL A 17 13.21 2.97 7.12
CA VAL A 17 14.13 3.40 6.06
C VAL A 17 15.15 2.31 5.72
N PHE A 18 15.82 1.72 6.71
CA PHE A 18 16.86 0.72 6.48
C PHE A 18 16.31 -0.65 6.02
N ASN A 19 15.03 -0.92 6.25
CA ASN A 19 14.35 -2.10 5.73
C ASN A 19 13.83 -1.90 4.28
N MET A 20 14.02 -0.73 3.66
CA MET A 20 13.63 -0.49 2.27
C MET A 20 14.72 -0.94 1.29
N ASN A 21 14.30 -1.45 0.13
CA ASN A 21 15.21 -1.75 -0.96
C ASN A 21 15.87 -0.44 -1.47
N PRO A 22 17.21 -0.30 -1.44
CA PRO A 22 17.87 0.99 -1.61
C PRO A 22 17.63 1.65 -2.98
N TRP A 23 17.69 0.87 -4.06
CA TRP A 23 17.78 1.39 -5.44
C TRP A 23 16.53 1.11 -6.28
N LYS A 24 15.35 1.20 -5.64
CA LYS A 24 14.07 1.22 -6.37
C LYS A 24 13.86 2.58 -7.04
N ALA A 25 12.98 2.61 -8.05
CA ALA A 25 12.64 3.84 -8.75
C ALA A 25 12.11 4.90 -7.77
N ALA A 26 12.69 6.09 -7.85
CA ALA A 26 12.30 7.25 -7.05
C ALA A 26 11.01 7.89 -7.58
N GLY A 27 10.36 8.67 -6.72
CA GLY A 27 9.20 9.48 -7.08
C GLY A 27 9.58 10.77 -7.82
N PRO A 28 8.65 11.73 -7.86
CA PRO A 28 8.86 13.03 -8.46
C PRO A 28 10.14 13.76 -8.04
N ASP A 29 10.51 13.65 -6.76
CA ASP A 29 11.68 14.28 -6.12
C ASP A 29 13.04 13.71 -6.54
N GLY A 30 13.05 12.52 -7.16
CA GLY A 30 14.27 11.86 -7.63
C GLY A 30 15.13 11.21 -6.53
N TYR A 31 14.70 11.18 -5.27
CA TYR A 31 15.49 10.60 -4.17
C TYR A 31 15.06 9.17 -3.84
N PRO A 32 15.88 8.13 -4.13
CA PRO A 32 15.56 6.76 -3.76
C PRO A 32 15.89 6.48 -2.28
N ALA A 33 15.40 5.37 -1.72
CA ALA A 33 15.67 4.99 -0.32
C ALA A 33 17.18 4.91 0.02
N GLY A 34 18.01 4.49 -0.94
CA GLY A 34 19.46 4.40 -0.78
C GLY A 34 20.15 5.75 -0.55
N PHE A 35 19.56 6.86 -1.00
CA PHE A 35 20.04 8.21 -0.67
C PHE A 35 19.91 8.45 0.85
N TYR A 36 18.72 8.22 1.41
CA TYR A 36 18.45 8.40 2.84
C TYR A 36 19.29 7.47 3.71
N GLN A 37 19.48 6.22 3.28
CA GLN A 37 20.31 5.26 4.01
C GLN A 37 21.79 5.66 4.06
N LYS A 38 22.33 6.14 2.94
CA LYS A 38 23.74 6.57 2.85
C LYS A 38 24.00 7.92 3.52
N SER A 39 23.04 8.83 3.44
CA SER A 39 23.15 10.19 3.98
C SER A 39 22.43 10.35 5.32
N TRP A 40 22.17 9.24 6.04
CA TRP A 40 21.33 9.23 7.24
C TRP A 40 21.83 10.19 8.33
N GLU A 41 23.15 10.29 8.50
CA GLU A 41 23.75 11.22 9.48
C GLU A 41 23.46 12.69 9.19
N ILE A 42 23.08 13.02 7.95
CA ILE A 42 22.74 14.40 7.53
C ILE A 42 21.22 14.60 7.50
N VAL A 43 20.48 13.67 6.89
CA VAL A 43 19.02 13.85 6.62
C VAL A 43 18.11 13.12 7.61
N GLY A 44 18.65 12.22 8.43
CA GLY A 44 17.88 11.33 9.28
C GLY A 44 17.00 12.06 10.29
N GLU A 45 17.52 13.13 10.91
CA GLU A 45 16.76 13.94 11.85
C GLU A 45 15.57 14.61 11.17
N THR A 46 15.77 15.22 10.00
CA THR A 46 14.70 15.85 9.22
C THR A 46 13.64 14.85 8.77
N VAL A 47 14.03 13.64 8.38
CA VAL A 47 13.09 12.57 8.01
C VAL A 47 12.27 12.13 9.22
N CYS A 48 12.91 11.94 10.38
CA CYS A 48 12.22 11.60 11.61
C CYS A 48 11.22 12.69 12.01
N ASP A 49 11.64 13.95 12.00
CA ASP A 49 10.79 15.08 12.33
C ASP A 49 9.61 15.20 11.36
N PHE A 50 9.82 14.95 10.06
CA PHE A 50 8.73 14.87 9.10
C PHE A 50 7.70 13.80 9.48
N VAL A 51 8.12 12.56 9.77
CA VAL A 51 7.18 11.47 10.10
C VAL A 51 6.46 11.73 11.43
N VAL A 52 7.16 12.24 12.44
CA VAL A 52 6.58 12.62 13.74
C VAL A 52 5.55 13.74 13.56
N ASN A 53 5.89 14.78 12.80
CA ASN A 53 4.98 15.90 12.54
C ASN A 53 3.79 15.47 11.67
N ALA A 54 3.96 14.51 10.76
CA ALA A 54 2.85 13.99 9.95
C ALA A 54 1.82 13.26 10.82
N TRP A 55 2.25 12.69 11.95
CA TRP A 55 1.37 12.01 12.89
C TRP A 55 0.47 12.97 13.67
N SER A 56 1.01 14.13 14.08
CA SER A 56 0.28 15.16 14.84
C SER A 56 -0.44 16.16 13.94
N ARG A 57 0.12 16.45 12.76
CA ARG A 57 -0.41 17.37 11.75
C ARG A 57 -0.42 16.70 10.36
N PRO A 58 -1.41 15.85 10.08
CA PRO A 58 -1.49 15.08 8.82
C PRO A 58 -1.53 15.91 7.53
N SER A 59 -1.84 17.20 7.59
CA SER A 59 -1.87 18.06 6.40
C SER A 59 -0.51 18.19 5.71
N ILE A 60 0.61 18.04 6.44
CA ILE A 60 1.96 18.12 5.84
C ILE A 60 2.25 16.96 4.87
N ILE A 61 1.44 15.89 4.91
CA ILE A 61 1.59 14.76 3.99
C ILE A 61 1.41 15.23 2.54
N GLU A 62 0.54 16.23 2.30
CA GLU A 62 0.31 16.80 0.97
C GLU A 62 1.59 17.33 0.30
N GLU A 63 2.53 17.84 1.10
CA GLU A 63 3.81 18.40 0.62
C GLU A 63 4.70 17.34 -0.06
N VAL A 64 4.55 16.07 0.34
CA VAL A 64 5.34 14.95 -0.22
C VAL A 64 4.48 13.98 -1.03
N ASN A 65 3.17 14.16 -1.11
CA ASN A 65 2.23 13.21 -1.71
C ASN A 65 2.06 13.39 -3.22
N GLN A 66 3.18 13.60 -3.91
CA GLN A 66 3.25 13.68 -5.37
C GLN A 66 3.61 12.32 -5.95
N THR A 67 2.97 11.95 -7.06
CA THR A 67 3.16 10.65 -7.72
C THR A 67 3.32 10.79 -9.24
N ASP A 68 4.39 10.22 -9.78
CA ASP A 68 4.53 10.01 -11.23
C ASP A 68 3.84 8.68 -11.61
N ILE A 69 2.85 8.72 -12.51
CA ILE A 69 2.31 7.52 -13.17
C ILE A 69 3.19 7.21 -14.37
N CYS A 70 3.99 6.15 -14.24
CA CYS A 70 4.84 5.64 -15.31
C CYS A 70 4.16 4.48 -16.03
N LEU A 71 4.20 4.50 -17.36
CA LEU A 71 3.69 3.44 -18.20
C LEU A 71 4.83 2.49 -18.58
N ILE A 72 4.79 1.23 -18.13
CA ILE A 72 5.81 0.23 -18.47
C ILE A 72 5.23 -0.77 -19.47
N PRO A 73 5.87 -0.99 -20.64
CA PRO A 73 5.39 -1.96 -21.60
C PRO A 73 5.43 -3.39 -21.06
N LYS A 74 4.33 -4.13 -21.18
CA LYS A 74 4.25 -5.57 -20.84
C LYS A 74 4.81 -6.49 -21.93
N VAL A 75 4.84 -6.03 -23.17
CA VAL A 75 5.23 -6.80 -24.36
C VAL A 75 6.28 -6.02 -25.14
N ALA A 76 7.09 -6.71 -25.94
CA ALA A 76 8.21 -6.11 -26.68
C ALA A 76 7.76 -5.02 -27.66
N GLN A 77 6.60 -5.19 -28.30
CA GLN A 77 6.02 -4.25 -29.25
C GLN A 77 4.58 -3.94 -28.84
N PRO A 78 4.38 -2.95 -27.94
CA PRO A 78 3.05 -2.59 -27.49
C PRO A 78 2.36 -1.69 -28.54
N GLU A 79 1.16 -2.08 -28.96
CA GLU A 79 0.31 -1.36 -29.90
C GLU A 79 -0.87 -0.66 -29.20
N TYR A 80 -1.28 -1.17 -28.03
CA TYR A 80 -2.45 -0.71 -27.30
C TYR A 80 -2.10 -0.19 -25.91
N ILE A 81 -2.80 0.85 -25.44
CA ILE A 81 -2.61 1.42 -24.09
C ILE A 81 -2.79 0.39 -22.97
N MET A 82 -3.62 -0.63 -23.18
CA MET A 82 -3.84 -1.73 -22.21
C MET A 82 -2.59 -2.60 -21.99
N GLN A 83 -1.62 -2.56 -22.92
CA GLN A 83 -0.32 -3.23 -22.79
C GLN A 83 0.69 -2.42 -21.98
N PHE A 84 0.32 -1.21 -21.55
CA PHE A 84 1.09 -0.37 -20.65
C PHE A 84 0.40 -0.28 -19.29
N PRO A 85 0.63 -1.24 -18.37
CA PRO A 85 0.21 -1.05 -16.99
C PRO A 85 0.79 0.24 -16.40
N PRO A 86 -0.04 1.06 -15.73
CA PRO A 86 0.46 2.17 -14.96
C PRO A 86 1.15 1.66 -13.69
N ILE A 87 2.25 2.32 -13.33
CA ILE A 87 2.95 2.16 -12.06
C ILE A 87 3.03 3.54 -11.40
N SER A 88 2.63 3.60 -10.12
CA SER A 88 2.69 4.82 -9.32
C SER A 88 4.04 4.93 -8.62
N LEU A 89 4.86 5.91 -8.98
CA LEU A 89 6.12 6.24 -8.31
C LEU A 89 5.88 7.40 -7.34
N CYS A 90 5.81 7.10 -6.04
CA CYS A 90 5.65 8.10 -4.99
C CYS A 90 6.99 8.59 -4.46
N ASN A 91 7.04 9.79 -3.88
CA ASN A 91 8.22 10.28 -3.17
C ASN A 91 8.61 9.33 -2.02
N THR A 92 9.90 9.20 -1.77
CA THR A 92 10.40 8.24 -0.78
C THR A 92 10.00 8.63 0.65
N ASN A 93 9.92 9.93 0.97
CA ASN A 93 9.40 10.41 2.26
C ASN A 93 7.99 9.89 2.56
N TYR A 94 7.10 9.93 1.56
CA TYR A 94 5.75 9.36 1.69
C TYR A 94 5.79 7.84 1.89
N LYS A 95 6.68 7.14 1.16
CA LYS A 95 6.88 5.69 1.33
C LYS A 95 7.39 5.36 2.74
N ILE A 96 8.27 6.17 3.32
CA ILE A 96 8.76 5.98 4.69
C ILE A 96 7.61 6.08 5.70
N LEU A 97 6.80 7.14 5.64
CA LEU A 97 5.60 7.29 6.48
C LEU A 97 4.66 6.08 6.33
N SER A 98 4.37 5.70 5.09
CA SER A 98 3.54 4.55 4.75
C SER A 98 4.08 3.25 5.36
N LYS A 99 5.40 3.05 5.29
CA LYS A 99 6.05 1.88 5.87
C LYS A 99 5.91 1.83 7.38
N VAL A 100 6.10 2.95 8.08
CA VAL A 100 5.91 3.04 9.54
C VAL A 100 4.49 2.64 9.93
N ILE A 101 3.47 3.13 9.19
CA ILE A 101 2.07 2.75 9.39
C ILE A 101 1.87 1.24 9.21
N VAL A 102 2.43 0.65 8.15
CA VAL A 102 2.33 -0.78 7.87
C VAL A 102 2.99 -1.62 8.95
N GLU A 103 4.19 -1.26 9.41
CA GLU A 103 4.87 -1.99 10.48
C GLU A 103 4.05 -1.99 11.78
N ARG A 104 3.44 -0.85 12.13
CA ARG A 104 2.53 -0.78 13.28
C ARG A 104 1.27 -1.63 13.09
N LEU A 105 0.68 -1.63 11.89
CA LEU A 105 -0.52 -2.43 11.59
C LEU A 105 -0.27 -3.94 11.57
N LYS A 106 0.93 -4.39 11.17
CA LYS A 106 1.30 -5.81 11.10
C LYS A 106 1.09 -6.54 12.43
N GLU A 107 1.32 -5.87 13.56
CA GLU A 107 1.15 -6.46 14.90
C GLU A 107 -0.32 -6.82 15.21
N GLY A 108 -1.28 -6.12 14.60
CA GLY A 108 -2.71 -6.32 14.84
C GLY A 108 -3.44 -7.06 13.72
N ILE A 109 -2.92 -7.04 12.49
CA ILE A 109 -3.70 -7.42 11.30
C ILE A 109 -4.18 -8.87 11.34
N ALA A 110 -3.36 -9.80 11.85
CA ALA A 110 -3.70 -11.21 11.93
C ALA A 110 -4.92 -11.51 12.82
N ARG A 111 -5.22 -10.63 13.79
CA ARG A 111 -6.40 -10.72 14.66
C ARG A 111 -7.65 -10.10 14.04
N LEU A 112 -7.47 -9.19 13.07
CA LEU A 112 -8.55 -8.44 12.43
C LEU A 112 -9.13 -9.16 11.22
N VAL A 113 -8.32 -9.97 10.53
CA VAL A 113 -8.74 -10.65 9.31
C VAL A 113 -8.99 -12.14 9.56
N SER A 114 -10.00 -12.66 8.86
CA SER A 114 -10.39 -14.09 8.90
C SER A 114 -9.17 -15.01 8.78
N PRO A 115 -9.11 -16.15 9.51
CA PRO A 115 -8.01 -17.10 9.41
C PRO A 115 -7.80 -17.64 7.98
N TYR A 116 -8.85 -17.62 7.15
CA TYR A 116 -8.81 -18.06 5.75
C TYR A 116 -8.24 -17.01 4.80
N GLN A 117 -8.00 -15.78 5.26
CA GLN A 117 -7.34 -14.74 4.46
C GLN A 117 -5.82 -14.94 4.50
N THR A 118 -5.24 -15.58 3.48
CA THR A 118 -3.79 -15.84 3.42
C THR A 118 -2.98 -14.72 2.76
N GLY A 119 -3.59 -13.89 1.92
CA GLY A 119 -2.92 -12.78 1.26
C GLY A 119 -2.60 -11.63 2.22
N PHE A 120 -1.37 -11.09 2.12
CA PHE A 120 -0.93 -9.88 2.82
C PHE A 120 -0.95 -9.95 4.37
N VAL A 121 -0.93 -11.16 4.94
CA VAL A 121 -0.82 -11.38 6.39
C VAL A 121 0.51 -12.09 6.69
N PRO A 122 1.39 -11.52 7.52
CA PRO A 122 2.65 -12.17 7.91
C PRO A 122 2.42 -13.58 8.47
N GLY A 123 3.26 -14.54 8.08
CA GLY A 123 3.18 -15.92 8.54
C GLY A 123 2.10 -16.80 7.87
N ARG A 124 1.25 -16.24 7.00
CA ARG A 124 0.27 -17.03 6.23
C ARG A 124 0.79 -17.34 4.84
N ASN A 125 0.56 -18.58 4.38
CA ASN A 125 1.08 -19.07 3.10
C ASN A 125 -0.06 -19.38 2.12
N ILE A 126 0.12 -18.97 0.86
CA ILE A 126 -0.83 -19.23 -0.23
C ILE A 126 -1.06 -20.72 -0.49
N HIS A 127 -0.10 -21.58 -0.16
CA HIS A 127 -0.25 -23.04 -0.29
C HIS A 127 -1.43 -23.60 0.53
N ALA A 128 -1.77 -22.97 1.66
CA ALA A 128 -2.95 -23.36 2.44
C ALA A 128 -4.26 -23.21 1.63
N ASN A 129 -4.38 -22.14 0.84
CA ASN A 129 -5.55 -21.94 -0.02
C ASN A 129 -5.65 -22.99 -1.14
N ILE A 130 -4.50 -23.43 -1.67
CA ILE A 130 -4.46 -24.47 -2.70
C ILE A 130 -4.99 -25.80 -2.14
N ILE A 131 -4.58 -26.15 -0.92
CA ILE A 131 -5.06 -27.35 -0.23
C ILE A 131 -6.57 -27.25 0.02
N VAL A 132 -7.05 -26.15 0.59
CA VAL A 132 -8.49 -25.94 0.84
C VAL A 132 -9.30 -26.03 -0.45
N ALA A 133 -8.86 -25.38 -1.53
CA ALA A 133 -9.55 -25.48 -2.83
C ALA A 133 -9.56 -26.91 -3.39
N SER A 134 -8.46 -27.65 -3.22
CA SER A 134 -8.34 -29.04 -3.67
C SER A 134 -9.30 -29.96 -2.90
N GLU A 135 -9.37 -29.81 -1.56
CA GLU A 135 -10.30 -30.55 -0.70
C GLU A 135 -11.77 -30.20 -0.99
N MET A 136 -12.07 -28.94 -1.31
CA MET A 136 -13.41 -28.55 -1.76
C MET A 136 -13.81 -29.30 -3.04
N VAL A 137 -12.96 -29.28 -4.08
CA VAL A 137 -13.23 -29.98 -5.35
C VAL A 137 -13.36 -31.48 -5.13
N HIS A 138 -12.48 -32.07 -4.32
CA HIS A 138 -12.50 -33.49 -3.98
C HIS A 138 -13.79 -33.90 -3.26
N THR A 139 -14.21 -33.11 -2.27
CA THR A 139 -15.46 -33.31 -1.53
C THR A 139 -16.65 -33.25 -2.48
N MET A 140 -16.73 -32.23 -3.32
CA MET A 140 -17.79 -32.08 -4.32
C MET A 140 -17.88 -33.28 -5.27
N ARG A 141 -16.75 -33.85 -5.69
CA ARG A 141 -16.71 -35.06 -6.54
C ARG A 141 -17.23 -36.32 -5.84
N ARG A 142 -17.09 -36.40 -4.51
CA ARG A 142 -17.49 -37.57 -3.72
C ARG A 142 -18.92 -37.48 -3.16
N MET A 143 -19.56 -36.31 -3.24
CA MET A 143 -20.93 -36.13 -2.79
C MET A 143 -21.89 -37.05 -3.57
N LYS A 144 -22.75 -37.74 -2.84
CA LYS A 144 -23.82 -38.62 -3.39
C LYS A 144 -25.17 -38.15 -2.83
N GLY A 145 -26.24 -38.30 -3.62
CA GLY A 145 -27.60 -37.88 -3.25
C GLY A 145 -28.09 -36.63 -4.00
N GLY A 146 -29.31 -36.17 -3.70
CA GLY A 146 -29.99 -35.10 -4.46
C GLY A 146 -29.59 -33.66 -4.13
N ARG A 147 -28.67 -33.42 -3.20
CA ARG A 147 -28.14 -32.07 -2.91
C ARG A 147 -26.86 -31.84 -3.71
N GLY A 148 -26.90 -30.91 -4.67
CA GLY A 148 -25.72 -30.45 -5.40
C GLY A 148 -24.88 -29.47 -4.59
N ALA A 149 -23.61 -29.33 -4.96
CA ALA A 149 -22.71 -28.28 -4.50
C ALA A 149 -22.18 -27.50 -5.71
N PHE A 150 -21.89 -26.21 -5.53
CA PHE A 150 -21.23 -25.39 -6.52
C PHE A 150 -20.15 -24.54 -5.86
N ALA A 151 -19.09 -24.23 -6.60
CA ALA A 151 -18.03 -23.34 -6.16
C ALA A 151 -18.15 -22.01 -6.91
N LEU A 152 -18.09 -20.90 -6.17
CA LEU A 152 -18.10 -19.55 -6.74
C LEU A 152 -16.73 -18.90 -6.59
N LYS A 153 -16.14 -18.49 -7.71
CA LYS A 153 -14.92 -17.67 -7.73
C LYS A 153 -15.29 -16.25 -8.13
N VAL A 154 -15.07 -15.30 -7.22
CA VAL A 154 -15.25 -13.87 -7.46
C VAL A 154 -13.88 -13.22 -7.57
N ASP A 155 -13.63 -12.47 -8.65
CA ASP A 155 -12.43 -11.68 -8.84
C ASP A 155 -12.80 -10.20 -9.06
N LEU A 156 -12.06 -9.29 -8.40
CA LEU A 156 -12.36 -7.86 -8.43
C LEU A 156 -11.44 -7.15 -9.42
N THR A 157 -11.99 -6.72 -10.55
CA THR A 157 -11.24 -5.99 -11.57
C THR A 157 -10.76 -4.64 -11.05
N LYS A 158 -9.43 -4.42 -11.05
CA LYS A 158 -8.78 -3.17 -10.60
C LYS A 158 -9.20 -2.76 -9.19
N ALA A 159 -9.20 -3.71 -8.26
CA ALA A 159 -9.69 -3.53 -6.88
C ALA A 159 -9.09 -2.29 -6.17
N TYR A 160 -7.81 -2.00 -6.39
CA TYR A 160 -7.14 -0.85 -5.77
C TYR A 160 -7.51 0.49 -6.41
N ASP A 161 -7.72 0.53 -7.73
CA ASP A 161 -8.04 1.75 -8.48
C ASP A 161 -9.51 2.18 -8.27
N LYS A 162 -10.37 1.21 -7.94
CA LYS A 162 -11.82 1.42 -7.76
C LYS A 162 -12.23 1.61 -6.30
N LEU A 163 -11.30 1.52 -5.35
CA LEU A 163 -11.62 1.60 -3.93
C LEU A 163 -12.11 3.02 -3.56
N SER A 164 -13.32 3.13 -3.04
CA SER A 164 -13.86 4.39 -2.56
C SER A 164 -13.13 4.84 -1.28
N TRP A 165 -12.75 6.11 -1.20
CA TRP A 165 -12.14 6.68 0.01
C TRP A 165 -13.10 6.65 1.19
N GLU A 166 -14.39 6.89 0.95
CA GLU A 166 -15.44 6.76 1.97
C GLU A 166 -15.52 5.34 2.52
N PHE A 167 -15.36 4.32 1.66
CA PHE A 167 -15.34 2.93 2.11
C PHE A 167 -14.12 2.62 2.99
N ILE A 168 -12.95 3.19 2.67
CA ILE A 168 -11.75 3.08 3.52
C ILE A 168 -12.03 3.69 4.89
N TRP A 169 -12.51 4.93 4.93
CA TRP A 169 -12.84 5.63 6.17
C TRP A 169 -13.80 4.81 7.05
N ARG A 170 -14.93 4.37 6.48
CA ARG A 170 -15.91 3.55 7.21
C ARG A 170 -15.33 2.26 7.73
N THR A 171 -14.49 1.58 6.95
CA THR A 171 -13.85 0.33 7.38
C THR A 171 -12.89 0.57 8.55
N LEU A 172 -12.09 1.64 8.52
CA LEU A 172 -11.17 1.97 9.60
C LEU A 172 -11.92 2.35 10.90
N MET A 173 -13.05 3.05 10.77
CA MET A 173 -13.94 3.39 11.87
C MET A 173 -14.60 2.14 12.48
N GLU A 174 -15.10 1.22 11.65
CA GLU A 174 -15.76 -0.01 12.10
C GLU A 174 -14.79 -0.93 12.86
N ILE A 175 -13.53 -1.00 12.40
CA ILE A 175 -12.45 -1.73 13.09
C ILE A 175 -12.07 -1.06 14.44
N LYS A 176 -12.51 0.18 14.66
CA LYS A 176 -12.18 1.01 15.84
C LYS A 176 -10.69 1.29 15.95
N PHE A 177 -10.04 1.64 14.83
CA PHE A 177 -8.68 2.16 14.89
C PHE A 177 -8.64 3.53 15.59
N PRO A 178 -7.50 3.89 16.21
CA PRO A 178 -7.34 5.20 16.83
C PRO A 178 -7.50 6.34 15.82
N GLU A 179 -8.22 7.38 16.19
CA GLU A 179 -8.53 8.53 15.30
C GLU A 179 -7.27 9.15 14.67
N ALA A 180 -6.18 9.27 15.43
CA ALA A 180 -4.90 9.76 14.91
C ALA A 180 -4.40 8.94 13.70
N LEU A 181 -4.43 7.61 13.78
CA LEU A 181 -4.05 6.73 12.66
C LEU A 181 -5.02 6.90 11.49
N ILE A 182 -6.33 6.95 11.76
CA ILE A 182 -7.32 7.11 10.70
C ILE A 182 -7.10 8.42 9.95
N ASN A 183 -6.86 9.53 10.66
CA ASN A 183 -6.59 10.83 10.07
C ASN A 183 -5.34 10.81 9.19
N VAL A 184 -4.24 10.23 9.68
CA VAL A 184 -3.00 10.07 8.89
C VAL A 184 -3.25 9.26 7.62
N VAL A 185 -3.94 8.12 7.72
CA VAL A 185 -4.26 7.26 6.56
C VAL A 185 -5.18 7.98 5.58
N MET A 186 -6.19 8.71 6.05
CA MET A 186 -7.08 9.45 5.19
C MET A 186 -6.37 10.57 4.45
N HIS A 187 -5.58 11.38 5.15
CA HIS A 187 -4.77 12.41 4.49
C HIS A 187 -3.80 11.81 3.48
N ALA A 188 -3.19 10.66 3.77
CA ALA A 188 -2.33 9.96 2.82
C ALA A 188 -3.07 9.53 1.54
N VAL A 189 -4.32 9.09 1.61
CA VAL A 189 -5.07 8.66 0.41
C VAL A 189 -5.78 9.80 -0.31
N THR A 190 -6.15 10.89 0.36
CA THR A 190 -6.95 11.98 -0.24
C THR A 190 -6.11 13.16 -0.75
N SER A 191 -4.90 13.38 -0.20
CA SER A 191 -4.04 14.51 -0.58
C SER A 191 -3.18 14.27 -1.82
N VAL A 192 -3.28 13.09 -2.43
CA VAL A 192 -2.47 12.72 -3.59
C VAL A 192 -2.65 13.70 -4.75
N VAL A 193 -1.52 14.11 -5.32
CA VAL A 193 -1.47 14.79 -6.62
C VAL A 193 -0.61 13.96 -7.56
N THR A 194 -1.08 13.73 -8.78
CA THR A 194 -0.41 12.82 -9.72
C THR A 194 -0.29 13.42 -11.11
N ASN A 195 0.72 12.99 -11.86
CA ASN A 195 0.88 13.31 -13.28
C ASN A 195 1.22 12.03 -14.05
N VAL A 196 1.13 12.07 -15.37
CA VAL A 196 1.62 10.98 -16.23
C VAL A 196 3.04 11.31 -16.68
N LYS A 197 3.97 10.38 -16.44
CA LYS A 197 5.35 10.46 -16.91
C LYS A 197 5.56 9.55 -18.11
N TRP A 198 5.92 10.14 -19.24
CA TRP A 198 6.17 9.45 -20.50
C TRP A 198 7.48 9.91 -21.12
N ASN A 199 8.39 8.97 -21.41
CA ASN A 199 9.71 9.25 -22.00
C ASN A 199 10.49 10.40 -21.32
N GLY A 200 10.41 10.49 -19.98
CA GLY A 200 11.10 11.51 -19.20
C GLY A 200 10.35 12.84 -19.06
N ALA A 201 9.33 13.10 -19.89
CA ALA A 201 8.45 14.25 -19.76
C ALA A 201 7.29 13.95 -18.79
N ARG A 202 6.82 14.99 -18.08
CA ARG A 202 5.66 14.93 -17.18
C ARG A 202 4.51 15.73 -17.76
N SER A 203 3.29 15.22 -17.62
CA SER A 203 2.08 16.00 -17.85
C SER A 203 1.84 17.02 -16.74
N GLU A 204 0.80 17.83 -16.90
CA GLU A 204 0.24 18.58 -15.78
C GLU A 204 -0.25 17.64 -14.67
N TYR A 205 -0.23 18.17 -13.45
CA TYR A 205 -0.72 17.49 -12.27
C TYR A 205 -2.25 17.51 -12.20
N PHE A 206 -2.84 16.40 -11.78
CA PHE A 206 -4.26 16.26 -11.52
C PHE A 206 -4.50 15.53 -10.18
N ARG A 207 -5.69 15.71 -9.61
CA ARG A 207 -6.10 15.04 -8.36
C ARG A 207 -7.03 13.87 -8.68
N PRO A 208 -6.68 12.63 -8.30
CA PRO A 208 -7.61 11.52 -8.39
C PRO A 208 -8.71 11.67 -7.33
N HIS A 209 -9.89 11.09 -7.57
CA HIS A 209 -11.05 11.18 -6.66
C HIS A 209 -11.40 9.85 -5.98
N ARG A 210 -10.71 8.76 -6.35
CA ARG A 210 -10.91 7.40 -5.85
C ARG A 210 -9.66 6.56 -6.11
N GLY A 211 -9.63 5.39 -5.50
CA GLY A 211 -8.53 4.45 -5.58
C GLY A 211 -7.39 4.81 -4.63
N ARG A 212 -6.49 3.87 -4.40
CA ARG A 212 -5.26 4.12 -3.63
C ARG A 212 -4.06 4.12 -4.56
N GLN A 213 -3.07 4.97 -4.28
CA GLN A 213 -1.76 4.87 -4.93
C GLN A 213 -1.18 3.48 -4.70
N THR A 214 -0.61 2.89 -5.75
CA THR A 214 -0.07 1.52 -5.70
C THR A 214 1.29 1.42 -4.98
N ALA A 215 1.65 2.40 -4.13
CA ALA A 215 2.88 2.38 -3.32
C ALA A 215 2.92 1.21 -2.31
N TRP A 216 1.77 0.71 -1.89
CA TRP A 216 1.64 -0.33 -0.88
C TRP A 216 2.12 -1.72 -1.31
N LEU A 217 2.28 -1.95 -2.63
CA LEU A 217 2.84 -3.20 -3.16
C LEU A 217 4.36 -3.26 -3.05
N GLU A 218 5.03 -2.15 -2.75
CA GLU A 218 6.50 -2.07 -2.66
C GLU A 218 7.07 -2.47 -1.29
N PHE A 219 6.22 -2.70 -0.28
CA PHE A 219 6.63 -3.17 1.06
C PHE A 219 6.61 -4.70 1.20
N ARG A 220 6.63 -5.40 0.07
CA ARG A 220 6.84 -6.84 -0.01
C ARG A 220 8.32 -7.20 0.12
#